data_AF-A0A820NWU6-F1
#
_entry.id   AF-A0A820NWU6-F1
#
_cell.length_a   1.000
_cell.length_b   1.000
_cell.length_c   1.000
_cell.angle_alpha   90.00
_cell.angle_beta   90.00
_cell.angle_gamma   90.00
#
_symmetry.space_group_name_H-M   'P 1'
#
loop_
_entity.id
_entity.type
_entity.pdbx_description
1 polymer ?
#
loop_
_entity_poly.entity_id
_entity_poly.type
_entity_poly.pdbx_seq_one_letter_code
_entity_poly.pdbx_strand_id
1 'polypeptide(L)'
;MKSWLDECRAEGGGDTPEAVADALHDVLNLSWRQEATRICILISDAPPHGLDPNGDNFPKGCPAGYDPLRLARDMAEHRITLYAIGVEPPIG
;
A
#
# COMPACT_ATOMS: atom_id res chain seq x y z
N MET A 1 -21.69 11.09 -0.28
CA MET A 1 -20.58 10.11 -0.31
C MET A 1 -21.13 8.81 -0.89
N LYS A 2 -20.32 7.89 -1.44
CA LYS A 2 -20.86 6.60 -1.92
C LYS A 2 -21.00 5.66 -0.72
N SER A 3 -22.14 4.97 -0.60
CA SER A 3 -22.51 4.20 0.60
C SER A 3 -21.51 3.12 1.03
N TRP A 4 -20.82 2.48 0.08
CA TRP A 4 -19.83 1.46 0.41
C TRP A 4 -18.61 2.01 1.16
N LEU A 5 -18.25 3.29 0.95
CA LEU A 5 -17.19 3.95 1.72
C LEU A 5 -17.64 4.23 3.15
N ASP A 6 -18.91 4.57 3.34
CA ASP A 6 -19.49 4.82 4.66
C ASP A 6 -19.58 3.52 5.50
N GLU A 7 -19.62 2.37 4.82
CA GLU A 7 -19.64 1.03 5.41
C GLU A 7 -18.23 0.49 5.69
N CYS A 8 -17.18 1.02 5.05
CA CYS A 8 -15.80 0.61 5.31
C CYS A 8 -15.41 0.95 6.75
N ARG A 9 -14.99 -0.07 7.50
CA ARG A 9 -14.45 0.08 8.86
C ARG A 9 -12.99 -0.33 8.85
N ALA A 10 -12.14 0.50 9.44
CA ALA A 10 -10.80 0.09 9.81
C ALA A 10 -10.90 -0.80 11.05
N GLU A 11 -10.16 -1.91 11.05
CA GLU A 11 -10.04 -2.81 12.18
C GLU A 11 -8.57 -3.18 12.37
N GLY A 12 -8.10 -3.20 13.62
CA GLY A 12 -6.69 -3.41 13.92
C GLY A 12 -5.81 -2.19 13.63
N GLY A 13 -4.51 -2.40 13.56
CA GLY A 13 -3.51 -1.37 13.28
C GLY A 13 -3.04 -0.57 14.50
N GLY A 14 -1.91 0.11 14.33
CA GLY A 14 -1.31 1.12 15.20
C GLY A 14 -0.36 1.97 14.36
N ASP A 15 0.43 2.86 14.94
CA ASP A 15 1.47 3.61 14.20
C ASP A 15 2.70 2.73 13.87
N THR A 16 2.45 1.47 13.49
CA THR A 16 3.43 0.43 13.21
C THR A 16 3.34 0.03 11.75
N PRO A 17 4.39 -0.56 11.16
CA PRO A 17 4.37 -0.95 9.76
C PRO A 17 3.16 -1.82 9.39
N GLU A 18 2.68 -1.65 8.16
CA GLU A 18 1.43 -2.25 7.65
C GLU A 18 1.64 -3.06 6.36
N ALA A 19 0.63 -3.85 5.97
CA ALA A 19 0.63 -4.75 4.82
C ALA A 19 0.53 -4.04 3.44
N VAL A 20 1.31 -2.99 3.24
CA VAL A 20 1.33 -2.19 1.99
C VAL A 20 1.77 -3.03 0.78
N ALA A 21 2.71 -3.96 0.97
CA ALA A 21 3.23 -4.79 -0.12
C ALA A 21 2.12 -5.69 -0.73
N ASP A 22 1.27 -6.27 0.10
CA ASP A 22 0.11 -7.06 -0.35
C ASP A 22 -0.85 -6.18 -1.17
N ALA A 23 -1.14 -4.98 -0.70
CA ALA A 23 -2.01 -4.03 -1.42
C ALA A 23 -1.42 -3.65 -2.80
N LEU A 24 -0.11 -3.38 -2.89
CA LEU A 24 0.53 -3.07 -4.17
C LEU A 24 0.52 -4.27 -5.14
N HIS A 25 0.66 -5.49 -4.61
CA HIS A 25 0.52 -6.70 -5.41
C HIS A 25 -0.90 -6.82 -6.00
N ASP A 26 -1.93 -6.60 -5.19
CA ASP A 26 -3.32 -6.64 -5.66
C ASP A 26 -3.60 -5.57 -6.72
N VAL A 27 -3.04 -4.36 -6.56
CA VAL A 27 -3.17 -3.27 -7.54
C VAL A 27 -2.63 -3.67 -8.92
N LEU A 28 -1.51 -4.40 -8.98
CA LEU A 28 -0.98 -4.92 -10.26
C LEU A 28 -1.91 -5.93 -10.93
N ASN A 29 -2.72 -6.64 -10.15
CA ASN A 29 -3.63 -7.69 -10.62
C ASN A 29 -5.06 -7.19 -10.87
N LEU A 30 -5.35 -5.91 -10.64
CA LEU A 30 -6.65 -5.32 -10.97
C LEU A 30 -6.90 -5.37 -12.50
N SER A 31 -8.18 -5.46 -12.87
CA SER A 31 -8.63 -5.43 -14.26
C SER A 31 -8.57 -4.01 -14.85
N TRP A 32 -7.36 -3.51 -15.09
CA TRP A 32 -7.13 -2.23 -15.73
C TRP A 32 -7.55 -2.25 -17.19
N ARG A 33 -8.15 -1.14 -17.65
CA ARG A 33 -8.40 -0.93 -19.08
C ARG A 33 -7.05 -0.80 -19.81
N GLN A 34 -6.95 -1.43 -20.99
CA GLN A 34 -5.70 -1.51 -21.76
C GLN A 34 -5.16 -0.12 -22.13
N GLU A 35 -6.00 0.73 -22.72
CA GLU A 35 -5.65 2.08 -23.18
C GLU A 35 -6.21 3.15 -22.24
N ALA A 36 -5.79 3.13 -20.97
CA ALA A 36 -6.20 4.12 -19.98
C ALA A 36 -5.01 4.65 -19.19
N THR A 37 -5.13 5.89 -18.73
CA THR A 37 -4.27 6.40 -17.66
C THR A 37 -4.62 5.67 -16.37
N ARG A 38 -3.63 5.05 -15.75
CA ARG A 38 -3.78 4.26 -14.52
C ARG A 38 -3.11 5.00 -13.39
N ILE A 39 -3.88 5.29 -12.35
CA ILE A 39 -3.40 6.03 -11.18
C ILE A 39 -3.77 5.21 -9.94
N CYS A 40 -2.78 4.96 -9.10
CA CYS A 40 -2.95 4.42 -7.76
C CYS A 40 -2.63 5.52 -6.75
N ILE A 41 -3.54 5.77 -5.82
CA ILE A 41 -3.33 6.69 -4.70
C ILE A 41 -3.30 5.83 -3.44
N LEU A 42 -2.12 5.69 -2.84
CA LEU A 42 -1.93 5.05 -1.55
C LEU A 42 -2.03 6.12 -0.47
N ILE A 43 -2.94 5.92 0.48
CA ILE A 43 -3.11 6.76 1.66
C ILE A 43 -2.79 5.89 2.87
N SER A 44 -1.77 6.25 3.63
CA SER A 44 -1.34 5.49 4.81
C SER A 44 -0.57 6.41 5.76
N ASP A 45 -0.64 6.12 7.05
CA ASP A 45 0.06 6.76 8.15
C ASP A 45 1.32 6.00 8.60
N ALA A 46 1.57 4.81 8.07
CA ALA A 46 2.67 3.94 8.47
C ALA A 46 3.45 3.34 7.28
N PRO A 47 4.73 2.97 7.46
CA PRO A 47 5.52 2.35 6.42
C PRO A 47 5.07 0.89 6.12
N PRO A 48 5.50 0.30 5.00
CA PRO A 48 5.33 -1.14 4.76
C PRO A 48 6.08 -2.01 5.76
N HIS A 49 5.55 -3.19 6.08
CA HIS A 49 6.28 -4.25 6.78
C HIS A 49 7.68 -4.50 6.18
N GLY A 50 8.68 -4.68 7.05
CA GLY A 50 10.06 -4.97 6.70
C GLY A 50 10.92 -3.76 6.31
N LEU A 51 10.37 -2.54 6.29
CA LEU A 51 11.13 -1.32 6.01
C LEU A 51 11.48 -0.49 7.26
N ASP A 52 10.66 -0.58 8.31
CA ASP A 52 10.95 -0.03 9.64
C ASP A 52 10.75 -1.13 10.68
N PRO A 53 11.76 -1.51 11.47
CA PRO A 53 11.63 -2.58 12.46
C PRO A 53 10.84 -2.16 13.72
N ASN A 54 10.56 -0.88 13.93
CA ASN A 54 9.92 -0.40 15.16
C ASN A 54 8.44 -0.82 15.22
N GLY A 55 8.10 -1.67 16.18
CA GLY A 55 6.73 -2.17 16.36
C GLY A 55 6.24 -3.10 15.24
N ASP A 56 7.13 -3.52 14.33
CA ASP A 56 6.77 -4.37 13.20
C ASP A 56 6.54 -5.82 13.66
N ASN A 57 5.33 -6.33 13.43
CA ASN A 57 5.02 -7.75 13.64
C ASN A 57 5.54 -8.64 12.50
N PHE A 58 5.95 -8.05 11.38
CA PHE A 58 6.49 -8.71 10.20
C PHE A 58 7.81 -8.08 9.75
N PRO A 59 8.86 -8.08 10.61
CA PRO A 59 10.13 -7.39 10.34
C PRO A 59 10.94 -7.97 9.17
N LYS A 60 10.54 -9.14 8.65
CA LYS A 60 11.13 -9.74 7.45
C LYS A 60 10.37 -9.37 6.16
N GLY A 61 9.40 -8.45 6.27
CA GLY A 61 8.50 -8.07 5.19
C GLY A 61 7.27 -8.98 5.08
N CYS A 62 6.53 -8.79 3.99
CA CYS A 62 5.32 -9.55 3.69
C CYS A 62 5.59 -11.08 3.69
N PRO A 63 4.80 -11.88 4.43
CA PRO A 63 4.93 -13.35 4.45
C PRO A 63 4.81 -14.04 3.09
N ALA A 64 4.09 -13.42 2.14
CA ALA A 64 3.97 -13.93 0.76
C ALA A 64 5.22 -13.63 -0.10
N GLY A 65 6.22 -12.92 0.43
CA GLY A 65 7.47 -12.61 -0.26
C GLY A 65 7.39 -11.40 -1.18
N TYR A 66 6.34 -10.58 -1.04
CA TYR A 66 6.19 -9.33 -1.79
C TYR A 66 7.10 -8.23 -1.24
N ASP A 67 7.84 -7.59 -2.14
CA ASP A 67 8.69 -6.43 -1.83
C ASP A 67 7.99 -5.15 -2.33
N PRO A 68 7.64 -4.21 -1.45
CA PRO A 68 6.92 -3.00 -1.84
C PRO A 68 7.69 -2.09 -2.81
N LEU A 69 9.03 -2.05 -2.71
CA LEU A 69 9.87 -1.26 -3.62
C LEU A 69 9.96 -1.89 -5.01
N ARG A 70 10.01 -3.22 -5.06
CA ARG A 70 9.95 -3.96 -6.33
C ARG A 70 8.59 -3.79 -6.98
N LEU A 71 7.50 -3.94 -6.23
CA LEU A 71 6.14 -3.77 -6.75
C LEU A 71 5.89 -2.35 -7.24
N ALA A 72 6.37 -1.33 -6.54
CA ALA A 72 6.29 0.07 -7.02
C ALA A 72 7.02 0.27 -8.36
N ARG A 73 8.13 -0.45 -8.58
CA ARG A 73 8.83 -0.45 -9.87
C ARG A 73 8.04 -1.18 -10.94
N ASP A 74 7.49 -2.35 -10.62
CA ASP A 74 6.65 -3.11 -11.54
C ASP A 74 5.40 -2.29 -11.95
N MET A 75 4.84 -1.49 -11.03
CA MET A 75 3.74 -0.56 -11.33
C MET A 75 4.15 0.50 -12.36
N ALA A 76 5.34 1.09 -12.23
CA ALA A 76 5.87 2.04 -13.20
C ALA A 76 6.04 1.38 -14.60
N GLU A 77 6.55 0.15 -14.66
CA GLU A 77 6.68 -0.61 -15.90
C GLU A 77 5.32 -0.89 -16.56
N HIS A 78 4.28 -1.12 -15.76
CA HIS A 78 2.90 -1.34 -16.21
C HIS A 78 2.10 -0.03 -16.45
N ARG A 79 2.79 1.12 -16.47
CA ARG A 79 2.21 2.46 -16.66
C ARG A 79 1.14 2.82 -15.62
N ILE A 80 1.33 2.36 -14.38
CA ILE A 80 0.53 2.75 -13.23
C ILE A 80 1.33 3.79 -12.44
N THR A 81 0.83 5.02 -12.38
CA THR A 81 1.42 6.07 -11.56
C THR A 81 0.97 5.91 -10.12
N LEU A 82 1.91 5.66 -9.21
CA LEU A 82 1.67 5.57 -7.77
C LEU A 82 1.92 6.93 -7.10
N TYR A 83 0.91 7.45 -6.41
CA TYR A 83 1.03 8.58 -5.49
C TYR A 83 0.86 8.05 -4.07
N ALA A 84 1.92 8.14 -3.25
CA ALA A 84 1.85 7.84 -1.84
C ALA A 84 1.63 9.13 -1.04
N ILE A 85 0.58 9.17 -0.25
CA ILE A 85 0.20 10.28 0.61
C ILE A 85 0.33 9.81 2.05
N GLY A 86 1.39 10.29 2.71
CA GLY A 86 1.62 10.10 4.14
C GLY A 86 0.97 11.20 4.96
N VAL A 87 0.55 10.87 6.19
CA VAL A 87 0.19 11.89 7.19
C VAL A 87 1.46 12.31 7.93
N GLU A 88 1.72 13.62 8.00
CA GLU A 88 2.82 14.19 8.78
C GLU A 88 2.29 15.05 9.96
N PRO A 89 2.99 15.08 11.11
CA PRO A 89 4.25 14.36 11.38
C PRO A 89 4.00 12.85 11.48
N PRO A 90 4.98 12.00 11.11
CA PRO A 90 4.91 10.60 11.49
C PRO A 90 4.71 10.56 13.01
N ILE A 91 3.62 9.94 13.46
CA ILE A 91 3.30 9.89 14.87
C ILE A 91 4.22 8.80 15.46
N GLY A 92 5.45 9.20 15.84
CA GLY A 92 6.50 8.32 16.36
C GLY A 92 7.76 9.08 16.78
#